data_AF-A0A7X2H7L4-F1
#
_entry.id   AF-A0A7X2H7L4-F1
#
_cell.length_a   1.000
_cell.length_b   1.000
_cell.length_c   1.000
_cell.angle_alpha   90.00
_cell.angle_beta   90.00
_cell.angle_gamma   90.00
#
_symmetry.space_group_name_H-M   'P 1'
#
loop_
_entity.id
_entity.type
_entity.pdbx_description
1 polymer ?
#
loop_
_entity_poly.entity_id
_entity_poly.type
_entity_poly.pdbx_seq_one_letter_code
_entity_poly.pdbx_strand_id
1 'polypeptide(L)'
;MTLVKCFKFSMTLLFVLTICSACQSNREEGPSEYISLDELKSLSEKGVSLNWDDFNKYSFEDIGSGLYIRKYKIEGGHQLFIKGKSLESPPDKIYVVNQSGKELDLTQDYLSELYELK
;
A
#
# COMPACT_ATOMS: atom_id res chain seq x y z
N MET A 1 51.35 -24.15 -12.75
CA MET A 1 51.45 -24.67 -11.37
C MET A 1 51.69 -23.49 -10.44
N THR A 2 50.80 -23.36 -9.46
CA THR A 2 50.52 -22.17 -8.65
C THR A 2 51.68 -21.79 -7.73
N LEU A 3 52.05 -20.50 -7.80
CA LEU A 3 53.06 -19.84 -6.98
C LEU A 3 52.45 -19.46 -5.61
N VAL A 4 52.91 -20.14 -4.57
CA VAL A 4 52.63 -19.82 -3.16
C VAL A 4 53.30 -18.51 -2.76
N LYS A 5 52.54 -17.63 -2.11
CA LYS A 5 53.01 -16.41 -1.43
C LYS A 5 52.30 -16.40 -0.08
N CYS A 6 53.00 -16.70 1.02
CA CYS A 6 53.68 -15.74 1.92
C CYS A 6 52.68 -14.72 2.51
N PHE A 7 52.63 -14.37 3.78
CA PHE A 7 53.36 -14.70 5.00
C PHE A 7 52.60 -13.95 6.12
N LYS A 8 52.43 -14.60 7.27
CA LYS A 8 51.88 -14.15 8.57
C LYS A 8 51.80 -12.63 8.87
N PHE A 9 50.63 -12.16 9.36
CA PHE A 9 50.44 -11.15 10.43
C PHE A 9 49.07 -11.43 11.06
N SER A 10 48.99 -12.09 12.22
CA SER A 10 49.13 -11.55 13.58
C SER A 10 47.74 -11.49 14.23
N MET A 11 47.51 -12.47 15.09
CA MET A 11 46.35 -12.65 15.94
C MET A 11 46.28 -11.57 17.02
N THR A 12 45.75 -10.40 16.70
CA THR A 12 45.19 -9.45 17.67
C THR A 12 44.43 -8.34 16.94
N LEU A 13 43.11 -8.51 16.75
CA LEU A 13 42.17 -7.41 16.98
C LEU A 13 40.75 -7.93 17.11
N LEU A 14 40.37 -8.15 18.37
CA LEU A 14 39.00 -8.14 18.86
C LEU A 14 38.37 -6.78 18.46
N PHE A 15 37.60 -6.75 17.36
CA PHE A 15 36.59 -5.72 17.10
C PHE A 15 35.26 -6.46 16.95
N VAL A 16 34.70 -6.85 18.09
CA VAL A 16 33.51 -6.22 18.65
C VAL A 16 32.28 -6.58 17.79
N LEU A 17 31.61 -7.63 18.25
CA LEU A 17 30.16 -7.77 18.21
C LEU A 17 29.52 -6.41 18.46
N THR A 18 29.01 -5.75 17.43
CA THR A 18 27.85 -4.84 17.45
C THR A 18 27.76 -4.13 16.09
N ILE A 19 26.97 -4.67 15.19
CA ILE A 19 25.99 -3.80 14.55
C ILE A 19 24.66 -4.47 14.77
N CYS A 20 23.88 -3.79 15.60
CA CYS A 20 22.50 -4.06 15.91
C CYS A 20 21.82 -4.63 14.68
N SER A 21 21.21 -5.81 14.83
CA SER A 21 19.94 -6.06 14.19
C SER A 21 19.03 -4.89 14.59
N ALA A 22 19.11 -3.78 13.88
CA ALA A 22 17.95 -2.95 13.68
C ALA A 22 16.93 -3.94 13.14
N CYS A 23 15.98 -4.31 13.99
CA CYS A 23 14.87 -5.14 13.59
C CYS A 23 14.26 -4.46 12.38
N GLN A 24 14.66 -4.86 11.18
CA GLN A 24 13.83 -4.74 10.00
C GLN A 24 12.69 -5.70 10.28
N SER A 25 11.75 -5.20 11.08
CA SER A 25 10.40 -5.69 11.19
C SER A 25 9.73 -5.40 9.85
N ASN A 26 10.23 -6.03 8.79
CA ASN A 26 9.40 -6.42 7.66
C ASN A 26 8.55 -7.56 8.21
N ARG A 27 7.61 -7.21 9.10
CA ARG A 27 6.44 -8.04 9.26
C ARG A 27 5.83 -7.99 7.86
N GLU A 28 5.81 -9.13 7.18
CA GLU A 28 4.72 -9.36 6.24
C GLU A 28 3.46 -9.39 7.11
N GLU A 29 2.99 -8.19 7.49
CA GLU A 29 1.68 -8.01 8.08
C GLU A 29 0.72 -8.49 7.00
N GLY A 30 -0.16 -9.42 7.37
CA GLY A 30 -1.23 -9.87 6.48
C GLY A 30 -2.03 -8.65 5.96
N PRO A 31 -2.85 -8.85 4.92
CA PRO A 31 -3.56 -7.74 4.30
C PRO A 31 -4.34 -6.93 5.34
N SER A 32 -4.10 -5.61 5.38
CA SER A 32 -4.76 -4.72 6.34
C SER A 32 -6.28 -4.81 6.14
N GLU A 33 -7.03 -4.86 7.24
CA GLU A 33 -8.49 -4.96 7.18
C GLU A 33 -9.14 -3.68 6.62
N TYR A 34 -8.47 -2.53 6.77
CA TYR A 34 -8.96 -1.23 6.34
C TYR A 34 -7.84 -0.34 5.78
N ILE A 35 -8.24 0.66 4.99
CA ILE A 35 -7.39 1.74 4.50
C ILE A 35 -7.46 2.90 5.50
N SER A 36 -6.33 3.34 6.04
CA SER A 36 -6.30 4.54 6.89
C SER A 36 -6.55 5.82 6.07
N LEU A 37 -6.99 6.89 6.72
CA LEU A 37 -7.22 8.17 6.01
C LEU A 37 -5.93 8.74 5.39
N ASP A 38 -4.79 8.57 6.06
CA ASP A 38 -3.49 9.02 5.55
C ASP A 38 -3.06 8.23 4.31
N GLU A 39 -3.22 6.90 4.31
CA GLU A 39 -2.94 6.09 3.14
C GLU A 39 -3.88 6.40 1.98
N LEU A 40 -5.15 6.64 2.28
CA LEU A 40 -6.14 7.03 1.27
C LEU A 40 -5.78 8.37 0.62
N LYS A 41 -5.26 9.31 1.42
CA LYS A 41 -4.69 10.56 0.89
C LYS A 41 -3.50 10.28 -0.04
N SER A 42 -2.53 9.47 0.38
CA SER A 42 -1.39 9.10 -0.48
C SER A 42 -1.81 8.39 -1.77
N LEU A 43 -2.88 7.59 -1.73
CA LEU A 43 -3.47 6.97 -2.93
C LEU A 43 -4.08 8.04 -3.85
N SER A 44 -4.85 8.98 -3.31
CA SER A 44 -5.47 10.06 -4.11
C SER A 44 -4.44 10.93 -4.85
N GLU A 45 -3.26 11.13 -4.26
CA GLU A 45 -2.17 11.90 -4.88
C GLU A 45 -1.57 11.22 -6.12
N LYS A 46 -1.71 9.89 -6.26
CA LYS A 46 -1.30 9.17 -7.49
C LYS A 46 -2.22 9.46 -8.67
N GLY A 47 -3.47 9.88 -8.41
CA GLY A 47 -4.47 10.23 -9.41
C GLY A 47 -4.62 9.18 -10.52
N VAL A 48 -4.40 9.60 -11.78
CA VAL A 48 -4.55 8.74 -12.97
C VAL A 48 -3.57 7.57 -13.05
N SER A 49 -2.55 7.53 -12.19
CA SER A 49 -1.57 6.44 -12.14
C SER A 49 -2.03 5.27 -11.25
N LEU A 50 -3.16 5.41 -10.57
CA LEU A 50 -3.73 4.36 -9.73
C LEU A 50 -4.10 3.12 -10.55
N ASN A 51 -3.74 1.96 -10.02
CA ASN A 51 -4.06 0.66 -10.59
C ASN A 51 -4.54 -0.31 -9.49
N TRP A 52 -4.93 -1.53 -9.87
CA TRP A 52 -5.42 -2.55 -8.94
C TRP A 52 -4.40 -2.95 -7.88
N ASP A 53 -3.12 -2.99 -8.23
CA ASP A 53 -2.04 -3.48 -7.35
C ASP A 53 -1.70 -2.53 -6.21
N ASP A 54 -1.99 -1.23 -6.39
CA ASP A 54 -1.89 -0.23 -5.33
C ASP A 54 -2.73 -0.58 -4.10
N PHE A 55 -3.70 -1.49 -4.25
CA PHE A 55 -4.64 -1.91 -3.21
C PHE A 55 -4.45 -3.35 -2.74
N ASN A 56 -3.52 -4.12 -3.31
CA ASN A 56 -3.34 -5.55 -2.99
C ASN A 56 -2.95 -5.81 -1.51
N LYS A 57 -2.42 -4.80 -0.82
CA LYS A 57 -2.11 -4.89 0.62
C LYS A 57 -3.34 -4.79 1.53
N TYR A 58 -4.52 -4.50 0.98
CA TYR A 58 -5.76 -4.38 1.76
C TYR A 58 -6.71 -5.53 1.46
N SER A 59 -7.44 -5.95 2.49
CA SER A 59 -8.54 -6.89 2.32
C SER A 59 -9.70 -6.22 1.59
N PHE A 60 -10.36 -6.96 0.69
CA PHE A 60 -11.51 -6.48 -0.06
C PHE A 60 -12.63 -7.52 -0.16
N GLU A 61 -13.85 -7.03 -0.34
CA GLU A 61 -15.02 -7.81 -0.73
C GLU A 61 -15.18 -7.71 -2.26
N ASP A 62 -15.21 -8.84 -2.97
CA ASP A 62 -15.59 -8.88 -4.38
C ASP A 62 -17.11 -8.93 -4.48
N ILE A 63 -17.69 -7.87 -5.03
CA ILE A 63 -19.14 -7.72 -5.20
C ILE A 63 -19.52 -7.67 -6.69
N GLY A 64 -18.58 -8.03 -7.56
CA GLY A 64 -18.75 -8.02 -9.00
C GLY A 64 -19.64 -9.14 -9.53
N SER A 65 -20.44 -8.84 -10.56
CA SER A 65 -21.14 -9.84 -11.36
C SER A 65 -20.97 -9.50 -12.84
N GLY A 66 -19.94 -10.07 -13.47
CA GLY A 66 -19.56 -9.79 -14.85
C GLY A 66 -18.60 -8.61 -15.03
N LEU A 67 -18.37 -7.82 -13.98
CA LEU A 67 -17.30 -6.82 -13.86
C LEU A 67 -16.51 -7.09 -12.59
N TYR A 68 -15.25 -6.69 -12.56
CA TYR A 68 -14.47 -6.67 -11.32
C TYR A 68 -14.91 -5.48 -10.49
N ILE A 69 -15.40 -5.71 -9.28
CA ILE A 69 -15.77 -4.65 -8.33
C ILE A 69 -15.23 -5.02 -6.96
N ARG A 70 -14.16 -4.35 -6.54
CA ARG A 70 -13.56 -4.53 -5.23
C ARG A 70 -14.03 -3.42 -4.30
N LYS A 71 -14.56 -3.81 -3.15
CA LYS A 71 -15.00 -2.92 -2.07
C LYS A 71 -14.05 -3.05 -0.89
N TYR A 72 -13.47 -1.93 -0.46
CA TYR A 72 -12.54 -1.85 0.66
C TYR A 72 -13.15 -1.05 1.80
N LYS A 73 -12.84 -1.45 3.03
CA LYS A 73 -13.16 -0.66 4.22
C LYS A 73 -12.15 0.48 4.34
N ILE A 74 -12.63 1.67 4.68
CA ILE A 74 -11.79 2.81 5.07
C ILE A 74 -12.03 3.07 6.56
N GLU A 75 -11.01 3.56 7.23
CA GLU A 75 -11.12 4.15 8.56
C GLU A 75 -12.29 5.17 8.64
N GLY A 76 -12.98 5.18 9.79
CA GLY A 76 -14.14 6.03 9.99
C GLY A 76 -15.40 5.55 9.24
N GLY A 77 -15.44 4.31 8.74
CA GLY A 77 -16.66 3.70 8.19
C GLY A 77 -17.02 4.10 6.76
N HIS A 78 -16.13 4.81 6.07
CA HIS A 78 -16.24 5.06 4.62
C HIS A 78 -15.91 3.78 3.84
N GLN A 79 -16.27 3.75 2.56
CA GLN A 79 -15.99 2.61 1.68
C GLN A 79 -15.35 3.07 0.38
N LEU A 80 -14.28 2.38 -0.05
CA LEU A 80 -13.69 2.60 -1.37
C LEU A 80 -14.19 1.54 -2.33
N PHE A 81 -14.52 1.94 -3.55
CA PHE A 81 -14.87 1.06 -4.65
C PHE A 81 -13.92 1.24 -5.81
N ILE A 82 -13.45 0.12 -6.34
CA ILE A 82 -12.66 0.05 -7.57
C ILE A 82 -13.41 -0.87 -8.52
N LYS A 83 -13.72 -0.38 -9.73
CA LYS A 83 -14.41 -1.19 -10.73
C LYS A 83 -13.76 -1.10 -12.10
N GLY A 84 -13.80 -2.20 -12.84
CA GLY A 84 -13.34 -2.27 -14.22
C GLY A 84 -13.66 -3.59 -14.91
N LYS A 85 -13.42 -3.63 -16.22
CA LYS A 85 -13.72 -4.82 -17.05
C LYS A 85 -12.65 -5.90 -16.99
N SER A 86 -11.42 -5.55 -16.63
CA SER A 86 -10.29 -6.48 -16.54
C SER A 86 -9.33 -6.03 -15.43
N LEU A 87 -8.67 -7.00 -14.81
CA LEU A 87 -7.56 -6.75 -13.87
C LEU A 87 -6.24 -6.45 -14.60
N GLU A 88 -6.14 -6.79 -15.89
CA GLU A 88 -4.97 -6.54 -16.74
C GLU A 88 -4.95 -5.11 -17.33
N SER A 89 -6.01 -4.34 -17.11
CA SER A 89 -6.13 -2.94 -17.53
C SER A 89 -6.37 -2.04 -16.32
N PRO A 90 -6.06 -0.73 -16.40
CA PRO A 90 -6.41 0.21 -15.34
C PRO A 90 -7.91 0.14 -14.98
N PRO A 91 -8.27 0.40 -13.72
CA PRO A 91 -9.66 0.51 -13.32
C PRO A 91 -10.42 1.54 -14.16
N ASP A 92 -11.69 1.27 -14.45
CA ASP A 92 -12.57 2.21 -15.15
C ASP A 92 -12.99 3.36 -14.21
N LYS A 93 -13.17 3.06 -12.92
CA LYS A 93 -13.56 4.06 -11.91
C LYS A 93 -13.05 3.69 -10.51
N ILE A 94 -12.61 4.69 -9.77
CA ILE A 94 -12.22 4.60 -8.36
C ILE A 94 -12.94 5.71 -7.58
N TYR A 95 -13.74 5.35 -6.59
CA TYR A 95 -14.57 6.31 -5.84
C TYR A 95 -14.78 5.88 -4.39
N VAL A 96 -14.99 6.87 -3.52
CA VAL A 96 -15.31 6.73 -2.10
C VAL A 96 -16.80 6.96 -1.91
N VAL A 97 -17.44 6.11 -1.10
CA VAL A 97 -18.78 6.37 -0.56
C VAL A 97 -18.63 6.76 0.90
N ASN A 98 -19.10 7.96 1.25
CA ASN A 98 -19.05 8.43 2.62
C ASN A 98 -20.19 7.85 3.48
N GLN A 99 -20.18 8.15 4.78
CA GLN A 99 -21.19 7.63 5.72
C GLN A 99 -22.63 8.05 5.36
N SER A 100 -22.80 9.17 4.67
CA SER A 100 -24.10 9.67 4.19
C SER A 100 -24.55 8.98 2.90
N GLY A 101 -23.73 8.08 2.34
CA GLY A 101 -23.98 7.41 1.06
C GLY A 101 -23.63 8.26 -0.17
N LYS A 102 -22.95 9.40 0.00
CA LYS A 102 -22.51 10.23 -1.12
C LYS A 102 -21.27 9.61 -1.78
N GLU A 103 -21.33 9.49 -3.10
CA GLU A 103 -20.21 9.05 -3.93
C GLU A 103 -19.30 10.23 -4.30
N LEU A 104 -18.00 10.04 -4.13
CA LEU A 104 -16.94 11.01 -4.40
C LEU A 104 -15.87 10.31 -5.22
N ASP A 105 -15.47 10.86 -6.37
CA ASP A 105 -14.34 10.30 -7.10
C ASP A 105 -13.06 10.42 -6.26
N LEU A 106 -12.21 9.38 -6.28
CA LEU A 106 -10.93 9.35 -5.55
C LEU A 106 -9.87 10.21 -6.26
N THR A 107 -10.22 11.47 -6.51
CA THR A 107 -9.39 12.50 -7.13
C THR A 107 -9.39 13.74 -6.22
N GLN A 108 -9.30 14.93 -6.82
CA GLN A 108 -9.26 16.21 -6.10
C GLN A 108 -10.50 16.44 -5.22
N ASP A 109 -11.67 15.97 -5.66
CA ASP A 109 -12.95 16.19 -4.97
C ASP A 109 -12.97 15.58 -3.55
N TYR A 110 -12.31 14.43 -3.36
CA TYR A 110 -12.18 13.80 -2.04
C TYR A 110 -11.33 14.62 -1.08
N LEU A 111 -10.23 15.21 -1.57
CA LEU A 111 -9.36 16.05 -0.76
C LEU A 111 -10.08 17.31 -0.29
N SER A 112 -10.86 17.94 -1.18
CA SER A 112 -11.67 19.10 -0.82
C SER A 112 -12.63 18.79 0.33
N GLU A 113 -13.39 17.68 0.28
CA GLU A 113 -14.27 17.33 1.41
C GLU A 113 -13.51 16.94 2.69
N LEU A 114 -12.37 16.25 2.57
CA LEU A 114 -11.56 15.91 3.74
C LEU A 114 -11.05 17.15 4.50
N TYR A 115 -10.71 18.22 3.78
CA TYR A 115 -10.23 19.47 4.41
C TYR A 115 -11.38 20.31 4.99
N GLU A 116 -12.60 20.19 4.48
CA GLU A 116 -13.80 20.87 5.04
C GLU A 116 -14.32 20.22 6.34
N LEU A 117 -13.81 19.03 6.68
CA LEU A 117 -14.15 18.31 7.92
C LEU A 117 -13.19 18.60 9.10
N LYS A 118 -12.23 19.52 8.92
CA LYS A 118 -11.33 20.02 9.98
C LYS A 118 -11.75 21.40 10.47
#